data_AF-E0RSG3-F1
#
_entry.id   AF-E0RSG3-F1
#
_cell.length_a   1.000
_cell.length_b   1.000
_cell.length_c   1.000
_cell.angle_alpha   90.00
_cell.angle_beta   90.00
_cell.angle_gamma   90.00
#
_symmetry.space_group_name_H-M   'P 1'
#
loop_
_entity.id
_entity.type
_entity.pdbx_description
1 polymer ?
#
loop_
_entity_poly.entity_id
_entity_poly.type
_entity_poly.pdbx_seq_one_letter_code
_entity_poly.pdbx_strand_id
1 'polypeptide(L)'
;MKPSVKAFLLVALVFLIGAALGTGATLLYMKTHPRSFRVLFFQAPPQTSDLIREEFTRRLRLDPEQERKLLDIWDRYSKRFQAIEDEFKDALRTELEQMREEMAPYLTPEQREFLLERLTRPPRHPLPPPPAPR
;
A
#
# COMPACT_ATOMS: atom_id res chain seq x y z
N MET A 1 7.29 -29.01 -40.53
CA MET A 1 6.56 -28.69 -39.28
C MET A 1 5.07 -28.91 -39.48
N LYS A 2 4.44 -29.71 -38.60
CA LYS A 2 3.00 -29.97 -38.65
C LYS A 2 2.22 -28.64 -38.43
N PRO A 3 1.10 -28.42 -39.13
CA PRO A 3 0.35 -27.15 -39.06
C PRO A 3 -0.11 -26.79 -37.65
N SER A 4 -0.37 -27.80 -36.80
CA SER A 4 -0.69 -27.64 -35.38
C SER A 4 0.41 -26.96 -34.56
N VAL A 5 1.68 -27.20 -34.90
CA VAL A 5 2.83 -26.57 -34.19
C VAL A 5 2.92 -25.08 -34.53
N LYS A 6 2.63 -24.70 -35.78
CA LYS A 6 2.61 -23.29 -36.19
C LYS A 6 1.48 -22.52 -35.53
N ALA A 7 0.29 -23.11 -35.43
CA ALA A 7 -0.85 -22.51 -34.74
C ALA A 7 -0.56 -22.27 -33.25
N PHE A 8 0.03 -23.27 -32.57
CA PHE A 8 0.42 -23.14 -31.18
C PHE A 8 1.44 -22.02 -30.94
N LEU A 9 2.46 -21.91 -31.80
CA LEU A 9 3.47 -20.85 -31.70
C LEU A 9 2.86 -19.44 -31.87
N LEU A 10 1.89 -19.27 -32.76
CA LEU A 10 1.21 -17.99 -32.96
C LEU A 10 0.38 -17.59 -31.74
N VAL A 11 -0.34 -18.54 -31.14
CA VAL A 11 -1.12 -18.28 -29.91
C VAL A 11 -0.20 -17.92 -28.74
N ALA A 12 0.90 -18.68 -28.56
CA ALA A 12 1.89 -18.39 -27.53
C ALA A 12 2.53 -16.99 -27.72
N LEU A 13 2.83 -16.61 -28.96
CA LEU A 13 3.42 -15.31 -29.27
C LEU A 13 2.47 -14.14 -28.94
N VAL A 14 1.19 -14.25 -29.33
CA VAL A 14 0.18 -13.22 -29.02
C VAL A 14 -0.02 -13.10 -27.51
N PHE A 15 -0.04 -14.23 -26.80
CA PHE A 15 -0.15 -14.24 -25.34
C PHE A 15 1.03 -13.54 -24.66
N LEU A 16 2.26 -13.82 -25.11
CA LEU A 16 3.47 -13.19 -24.56
C LEU A 16 3.50 -11.67 -24.81
N ILE A 17 3.06 -11.22 -25.98
CA ILE A 17 2.98 -9.78 -26.30
C ILE A 17 1.93 -9.11 -25.41
N GLY A 18 0.75 -9.73 -25.24
CA GLY A 18 -0.30 -9.22 -24.35
C GLY A 18 0.17 -9.11 -22.89
N ALA A 19 0.84 -10.15 -22.39
CA ALA A 19 1.39 -10.16 -21.03
C ALA A 19 2.48 -9.10 -20.83
N ALA A 20 3.36 -8.91 -21.83
CA ALA A 20 4.41 -7.91 -21.79
C ALA A 20 3.83 -6.47 -21.80
N LEU A 21 2.82 -6.21 -22.63
CA LEU A 21 2.16 -4.90 -22.69
C LEU A 21 1.36 -4.60 -21.42
N GLY A 22 0.60 -5.56 -20.90
CA GLY A 22 -0.17 -5.39 -19.67
C GLY A 22 0.73 -5.15 -18.45
N THR A 23 1.77 -5.97 -18.29
CA THR A 23 2.73 -5.84 -17.18
C THR A 23 3.55 -4.55 -17.34
N GLY A 24 4.02 -4.26 -18.55
CA GLY A 24 4.81 -3.05 -18.84
C GLY A 24 4.03 -1.77 -18.56
N ALA A 25 2.79 -1.65 -19.04
CA ALA A 25 1.94 -0.49 -18.81
C ALA A 25 1.62 -0.29 -17.32
N THR A 26 1.36 -1.38 -16.61
CA THR A 26 1.07 -1.34 -15.16
C THR A 26 2.29 -0.87 -14.37
N LEU A 27 3.48 -1.42 -14.67
CA LEU A 27 4.73 -1.01 -14.02
C LEU A 27 5.08 0.45 -14.33
N LEU A 28 4.84 0.92 -15.57
CA LEU A 28 5.08 2.31 -15.95
C LEU A 28 4.13 3.28 -15.25
N TYR A 29 2.85 2.91 -15.11
CA TYR A 29 1.85 3.71 -14.41
C TYR A 29 2.17 3.83 -12.92
N MET A 30 2.55 2.73 -12.27
CA MET A 30 2.99 2.73 -10.87
C MET A 30 4.28 3.54 -10.66
N LYS A 31 5.21 3.51 -11.62
CA LYS A 31 6.46 4.29 -11.56
C LYS A 31 6.22 5.79 -11.75
N THR A 32 5.23 6.19 -12.54
CA THR A 32 4.93 7.60 -12.85
C THR A 32 3.99 8.27 -11.84
N HIS A 33 3.16 7.50 -11.12
CA HIS A 33 2.23 8.03 -10.11
C HIS A 33 2.42 7.45 -8.69
N PRO A 34 3.63 7.52 -8.09
CA PRO A 34 3.89 6.98 -6.74
C PRO A 34 3.26 7.82 -5.61
N ARG A 35 2.83 9.06 -5.89
CA ARG A 35 2.37 10.03 -4.88
C ARG A 35 0.94 9.78 -4.39
N SER A 36 0.05 9.28 -5.25
CA SER A 36 -1.38 9.14 -4.92
C SER A 36 -1.64 8.02 -3.92
N PHE A 37 -0.79 6.99 -3.91
CA PHE A 37 -1.02 5.77 -3.14
C PHE A 37 -0.39 5.82 -1.73
N ARG A 38 0.69 6.59 -1.55
CA ARG A 38 1.40 6.68 -0.26
C ARG A 38 0.69 7.56 0.77
N VAL A 39 -0.03 8.59 0.32
CA VAL A 39 -0.69 9.56 1.20
C VAL A 39 -1.97 8.99 1.83
N LEU A 40 -2.61 8.02 1.18
CA LEU A 40 -3.93 7.56 1.60
C LEU A 40 -3.91 6.47 2.67
N PHE A 41 -2.78 5.81 2.91
CA PHE A 41 -2.76 4.58 3.70
C PHE A 41 -1.87 4.62 4.94
N PHE A 42 -0.53 4.49 4.92
CA PHE A 42 0.14 4.10 6.17
C PHE A 42 1.62 4.47 6.28
N GLN A 43 1.95 5.75 6.11
CA GLN A 43 3.20 6.42 6.54
C GLN A 43 3.45 7.54 5.56
N ALA A 44 3.00 8.74 5.91
CA ALA A 44 3.70 9.90 5.43
C ALA A 44 5.05 9.93 6.16
N PRO A 45 6.21 9.64 5.53
CA PRO A 45 7.49 10.04 6.12
C PRO A 45 7.41 11.51 6.59
N PRO A 46 8.20 11.96 7.57
CA PRO A 46 8.16 13.34 8.06
C PRO A 46 8.31 14.38 6.92
N GLN A 47 8.94 14.00 5.82
CA GLN A 47 9.06 14.84 4.61
C GLN A 47 7.73 15.04 3.86
N THR A 48 6.76 14.12 3.95
CA THR A 48 5.43 14.26 3.31
C THR A 48 4.48 15.16 4.08
N SER A 49 4.60 15.27 5.41
CA SER A 49 3.85 16.28 6.16
C SER A 49 4.29 17.69 5.74
N ASP A 50 5.57 17.88 5.45
CA ASP A 50 6.09 19.15 4.94
C ASP A 50 5.60 19.45 3.52
N LEU A 51 5.54 18.44 2.63
CA LEU A 51 5.00 18.61 1.28
C LEU A 51 3.50 18.92 1.26
N ILE A 52 2.72 18.26 2.13
CA ILE A 52 1.29 18.53 2.29
C ILE A 52 1.11 19.94 2.84
N ARG A 53 1.86 20.30 3.89
CA ARG A 53 1.87 21.64 4.47
C ARG A 53 2.19 22.72 3.44
N GLU A 54 3.24 22.55 2.66
CA GLU A 54 3.66 23.51 1.64
C GLU A 54 2.59 23.69 0.55
N GLU A 55 1.96 22.59 0.11
CA GLU A 55 0.87 22.62 -0.86
C GLU A 55 -0.37 23.33 -0.30
N PHE A 56 -0.73 23.08 0.96
CA PHE A 56 -1.86 23.74 1.62
C PHE A 56 -1.60 25.23 1.85
N THR A 57 -0.41 25.63 2.34
CA THR A 57 -0.03 27.03 2.50
C THR A 57 -0.10 27.78 1.17
N ARG A 58 0.40 27.15 0.09
CA ARG A 58 0.40 27.73 -1.26
C ARG A 58 -1.01 27.86 -1.85
N ARG A 59 -1.86 26.84 -1.71
CA ARG A 59 -3.22 26.84 -2.27
C ARG A 59 -4.20 27.72 -1.49
N LEU A 60 -4.07 27.77 -0.17
CA LEU A 60 -4.95 28.56 0.70
C LEU A 60 -4.49 30.01 0.86
N ARG A 61 -3.29 30.36 0.35
CA ARG A 61 -2.71 31.71 0.44
C ARG A 61 -2.76 32.26 1.87
N LEU A 62 -2.32 31.45 2.82
CA LEU A 62 -2.36 31.79 4.23
C LEU A 62 -1.40 32.95 4.53
N ASP A 63 -1.84 33.88 5.37
CA ASP A 63 -0.96 34.90 5.97
C ASP A 63 -0.06 34.28 7.07
N PRO A 64 1.13 34.83 7.39
CA PRO A 64 2.05 34.23 8.36
C PRO A 64 1.45 34.00 9.76
N GLU A 65 0.45 34.80 10.18
CA GLU A 65 -0.24 34.57 11.45
C GLU A 65 -1.18 33.35 11.38
N GLN A 66 -1.90 33.18 10.26
CA GLN A 66 -2.79 32.05 10.03
C GLN A 66 -2.00 30.75 9.86
N GLU A 67 -0.87 30.83 9.16
CA GLU A 67 0.04 29.69 9.01
C GLU A 67 0.48 29.19 10.38
N ARG A 68 1.01 30.05 11.25
CA ARG A 68 1.44 29.62 12.61
C ARG A 68 0.34 28.91 13.40
N LYS A 69 -0.89 29.42 13.36
CA LYS A 69 -2.02 28.80 14.07
C LYS A 69 -2.39 27.44 13.50
N LEU A 70 -2.41 27.30 12.18
CA LEU A 70 -2.72 26.04 11.52
C LEU A 70 -1.62 24.99 11.71
N LEU A 71 -0.37 25.41 11.80
CA LEU A 71 0.76 24.53 12.06
C LEU A 71 0.73 23.92 13.46
N ASP A 72 0.37 24.71 14.47
CA ASP A 72 0.18 24.20 15.83
C ASP A 72 -0.93 23.15 15.86
N ILE A 73 -2.04 23.37 15.13
CA ILE A 73 -3.10 22.38 14.97
C ILE A 73 -2.56 21.12 14.28
N TRP A 74 -1.85 21.26 13.16
CA TRP A 74 -1.34 20.13 12.40
C TRP A 74 -0.36 19.29 13.20
N ASP A 75 0.57 19.91 13.94
CA ASP A 75 1.56 19.21 14.77
C ASP A 75 0.87 18.40 15.88
N ARG A 76 -0.11 18.99 16.57
CA ARG A 76 -0.88 18.27 17.60
C ARG A 76 -1.59 17.05 17.02
N TYR A 77 -2.26 17.19 15.87
CA TYR A 77 -2.96 16.07 15.26
C TYR A 77 -2.01 15.03 14.67
N SER A 78 -0.86 15.44 14.11
CA SER A 78 0.18 14.52 13.65
C SER A 78 0.67 13.62 14.79
N LYS A 79 0.95 14.18 15.96
CA LYS A 79 1.35 13.42 17.15
C LYS A 79 0.24 12.47 17.63
N ARG A 80 -1.03 12.92 17.60
CA ARG A 80 -2.17 12.05 17.93
C ARG A 80 -2.32 10.90 16.94
N PHE A 81 -2.16 11.14 15.65
CA PHE A 81 -2.23 10.07 14.64
C PHE A 81 -1.09 9.08 14.80
N GLN A 82 0.14 9.53 15.12
CA GLN A 82 1.25 8.63 15.43
C GLN A 82 0.93 7.74 16.64
N ALA A 83 0.41 8.32 17.73
CA ALA A 83 0.03 7.54 18.90
C ALA A 83 -1.05 6.49 18.59
N ILE A 84 -2.06 6.84 17.79
CA ILE A 84 -3.10 5.90 17.33
C ILE A 84 -2.50 4.81 16.44
N GLU A 85 -1.58 5.16 15.55
CA GLU A 85 -0.91 4.19 14.68
C GLU A 85 -0.09 3.19 15.48
N ASP A 86 0.62 3.65 16.52
CA ASP A 86 1.41 2.80 17.40
C ASP A 86 0.52 1.85 18.22
N GLU A 87 -0.57 2.37 18.81
CA GLU A 87 -1.55 1.56 19.53
C GLU A 87 -2.21 0.50 18.61
N PHE A 88 -2.59 0.92 17.40
CA PHE A 88 -3.18 0.02 16.43
C PHE A 88 -2.21 -1.08 15.97
N LYS A 89 -0.93 -0.75 15.75
CA LYS A 89 0.09 -1.74 15.40
C LYS A 89 0.27 -2.79 16.49
N ASP A 90 0.27 -2.38 17.75
CA ASP A 90 0.41 -3.28 18.88
C ASP A 90 -0.81 -4.20 19.03
N ALA A 91 -2.01 -3.64 18.91
CA ALA A 91 -3.26 -4.43 18.91
C ALA A 91 -3.28 -5.42 17.75
N LEU A 92 -2.98 -4.96 16.53
CA LEU A 92 -2.98 -5.80 15.33
C LEU A 92 -1.96 -6.93 15.44
N ARG A 93 -0.75 -6.65 15.94
CA ARG A 93 0.29 -7.66 16.16
C ARG A 93 -0.20 -8.74 17.12
N THR A 94 -0.89 -8.35 18.19
CA THR A 94 -1.41 -9.28 19.20
C THR A 94 -2.47 -10.20 18.61
N GLU A 95 -3.44 -9.64 17.88
CA GLU A 95 -4.50 -10.42 17.21
C GLU A 95 -3.94 -11.37 16.15
N LEU A 96 -2.96 -10.93 15.34
CA LEU A 96 -2.33 -11.78 14.33
C LEU A 96 -1.54 -12.93 14.95
N GLU A 97 -0.93 -12.72 16.11
CA GLU A 97 -0.22 -13.76 16.85
C GLU A 97 -1.19 -14.81 17.42
N GLN A 98 -2.29 -14.37 18.04
CA GLN A 98 -3.34 -15.28 18.52
C GLN A 98 -3.93 -16.11 17.38
N MET A 99 -4.27 -15.46 16.27
CA MET A 99 -4.74 -16.15 15.06
C MET A 99 -3.72 -17.20 14.58
N ARG A 100 -2.42 -16.89 14.62
CA ARG A 100 -1.35 -17.83 14.25
C ARG A 100 -1.32 -19.04 15.16
N GLU A 101 -1.42 -18.84 16.47
CA GLU A 101 -1.44 -19.92 17.47
C GLU A 101 -2.67 -20.81 17.32
N GLU A 102 -3.86 -20.23 17.10
CA GLU A 102 -5.10 -20.97 16.90
C GLU A 102 -5.10 -21.79 15.61
N MET A 103 -4.47 -21.29 14.54
CA MET A 103 -4.36 -22.02 13.28
C MET A 103 -3.26 -23.09 13.30
N ALA A 104 -2.23 -22.94 14.14
CA ALA A 104 -1.05 -23.80 14.14
C ALA A 104 -1.34 -25.31 14.22
N PRO A 105 -2.33 -25.81 14.98
CA PRO A 105 -2.66 -27.24 15.03
C PRO A 105 -3.21 -27.81 13.72
N TYR A 106 -3.79 -26.97 12.86
CA TYR A 106 -4.44 -27.36 11.61
C TYR A 106 -3.53 -27.25 10.39
N LEU A 107 -2.31 -26.74 10.57
CA LEU A 107 -1.37 -26.46 9.50
C LEU A 107 -0.18 -27.43 9.52
N THR A 108 0.23 -27.86 8.34
CA THR A 108 1.52 -28.53 8.12
C THR A 108 2.69 -27.59 8.43
N PRO A 109 3.89 -28.13 8.72
CA PRO A 109 5.10 -27.31 8.91
C PRO A 109 5.34 -26.32 7.76
N GLU A 110 5.17 -26.74 6.52
CA GLU A 110 5.36 -25.92 5.32
C GLU A 110 4.32 -24.79 5.23
N GLN A 111 3.06 -25.07 5.60
CA GLN A 111 2.01 -24.05 5.64
C GLN A 111 2.23 -23.03 6.77
N ARG A 112 2.80 -23.44 7.90
CA ARG A 112 3.17 -22.53 9.00
C ARG A 112 4.27 -21.56 8.57
N GLU A 113 5.26 -22.04 7.85
CA GLU A 113 6.33 -21.19 7.32
C GLU A 113 5.81 -20.19 6.28
N PHE A 114 4.93 -20.62 5.37
CA PHE A 114 4.27 -19.73 4.42
C PHE A 114 3.43 -18.63 5.12
N LEU A 115 2.68 -19.01 6.14
CA LEU A 115 1.88 -18.07 6.94
C LEU A 115 2.78 -17.04 7.63
N LEU A 116 3.88 -17.48 8.26
CA LEU A 116 4.86 -16.61 8.90
C LEU A 116 5.46 -15.60 7.91
N GLU A 117 5.86 -16.08 6.74
CA GLU A 117 6.40 -15.24 5.66
C GLU A 117 5.36 -14.21 5.17
N ARG A 118 4.08 -14.57 5.15
CA ARG A 118 3.01 -13.67 4.70
C ARG A 118 2.66 -12.59 5.72
N LEU A 119 2.67 -12.93 7.01
CA LEU A 119 2.35 -12.01 8.10
C LEU A 119 3.48 -11.01 8.41
N THR A 120 4.73 -11.42 8.19
CA THR A 120 5.91 -10.56 8.42
C THR A 120 6.22 -9.63 7.24
N ARG A 121 5.71 -9.93 6.04
CA ARG A 121 5.92 -9.09 4.86
C ARG A 121 4.97 -7.92 4.84
N PRO A 122 5.46 -6.68 4.61
CA PRO A 122 4.57 -5.57 4.31
C PRO A 122 3.72 -5.91 3.08
N PRO A 123 2.44 -5.52 3.04
CA PRO A 123 1.56 -5.84 1.92
C PRO A 123 2.17 -5.33 0.61
N ARG A 124 2.52 -6.26 -0.29
CA ARG A 124 3.04 -5.95 -1.63
C ARG A 124 1.98 -5.36 -2.55
N HIS A 125 0.71 -5.40 -2.15
CA HIS A 125 -0.40 -4.88 -2.91
C HIS A 125 -1.17 -3.82 -2.12
N PRO A 126 -1.60 -2.74 -2.79
CA PRO A 126 -2.74 -1.95 -2.40
C PRO A 126 -3.83 -2.78 -1.72
N LEU A 127 -4.26 -2.39 -0.53
CA LEU A 127 -5.54 -2.89 -0.03
C LEU A 127 -6.60 -2.54 -1.09
N PRO A 128 -7.50 -3.47 -1.44
CA PRO A 128 -8.63 -3.13 -2.30
C PRO A 128 -9.39 -1.96 -1.68
N PRO A 129 -9.93 -1.04 -2.50
CA PRO A 129 -10.67 0.11 -1.98
C PRO A 129 -11.80 -0.39 -1.06
N PRO A 130 -12.09 0.31 0.05
CA PRO A 130 -13.17 -0.09 0.94
C PRO A 130 -14.48 -0.18 0.14
N PRO A 131 -15.36 -1.14 0.48
CA PRO A 131 -16.67 -1.24 -0.16
C PRO A 131 -17.42 0.08 0.00
N ALA A 132 -18.15 0.50 -1.04
CA ALA A 132 -18.95 1.71 -0.97
C ALA A 132 -19.92 1.64 0.23
N PRO A 133 -20.12 2.75 0.98
CA PRO A 133 -21.12 2.80 2.03
C PRO A 133 -22.49 2.43 1.44
N ARG A 134 -23.20 1.53 2.12
CA ARG A 134 -24.56 1.11 1.76
C ARG A 134 -25.57 2.18 2.12
#